data_AF-A0A2N0RF71-F1
#
_entry.id   AF-A0A2N0RF71-F1
#
_cell.length_a   1.000
_cell.length_b   1.000
_cell.length_c   1.000
_cell.angle_alpha   90.00
_cell.angle_beta   90.00
_cell.angle_gamma   90.00
#
_symmetry.space_group_name_H-M   'P 1'
#
loop_
_entity.id
_entity.type
_entity.pdbx_description
1 polymer ?
#
loop_
_entity_poly.entity_id
_entity_poly.type
_entity_poly.pdbx_seq_one_letter_code
_entity_poly.pdbx_strand_id
1 'polypeptide(L)'
;HYYADVDKTRIEIKRLIKEGEWDTKEFTEMREELLKVLGIKHNPIDNEAIFKKLEELDDKKLDNLPLEELEKSYYEKLDKLEKSEKLGKLEKLDKLLKEMCAK
;
A
#
# COMPACT_ATOMS: atom_id res chain seq x y z
N HIS A 1 44.93 21.84 21.48
CA HIS A 1 44.36 21.48 20.17
C HIS A 1 43.74 20.10 20.27
N TYR A 2 42.41 19.99 20.24
CA TYR A 2 41.75 18.70 20.09
C TYR A 2 41.78 18.35 18.60
N TYR A 3 42.56 17.34 18.24
CA TYR A 3 42.55 16.79 16.89
C TYR A 3 41.53 15.65 16.88
N ALA A 4 40.43 15.86 16.15
CA ALA A 4 39.49 14.78 15.91
C ALA A 4 40.16 13.75 14.99
N ASP A 5 40.16 12.49 15.42
CA ASP A 5 40.63 11.38 14.61
C ASP A 5 39.63 11.15 13.47
N VAL A 6 40.05 11.55 12.26
CA VAL A 6 39.23 11.48 11.05
C VAL A 6 38.79 10.05 10.76
N ASP A 7 39.64 9.07 11.05
CA ASP A 7 39.34 7.66 10.78
C ASP A 7 38.33 7.10 11.78
N LYS A 8 38.45 7.45 13.07
CA LYS A 8 37.39 7.12 14.06
C LYS A 8 36.05 7.74 13.69
N THR A 9 36.06 8.99 13.23
CA THR A 9 34.85 9.70 12.81
C THR A 9 34.19 9.02 11.61
N ARG A 10 34.98 8.56 10.63
CA ARG A 10 34.47 7.78 9.49
C ARG A 10 33.85 6.45 9.91
N ILE A 11 34.47 5.75 10.87
CA ILE A 11 33.97 4.46 11.37
C ILE A 11 32.60 4.66 12.04
N GLU A 12 32.48 5.67 12.90
CA GLU A 12 31.25 5.92 13.65
C GLU A 12 30.10 6.36 12.74
N ILE A 13 30.35 7.23 11.76
CA ILE A 13 29.30 7.66 10.82
C ILE A 13 28.81 6.49 9.96
N LYS A 14 29.70 5.60 9.52
CA LYS A 14 29.28 4.37 8.81
C LYS A 14 28.42 3.45 9.70
N ARG A 15 28.73 3.38 11.00
CA ARG A 15 27.92 2.63 11.97
C ARG A 15 26.52 3.25 12.09
N LEU A 16 26.42 4.57 12.27
CA LEU A 16 25.15 5.29 12.36
C LEU A 16 24.29 5.14 11.11
N ILE A 17 24.90 5.16 9.92
CA ILE A 17 24.18 4.90 8.65
C ILE A 17 23.62 3.48 8.65
N LYS A 18 24.44 2.48 8.98
CA LYS A 18 24.02 1.07 9.00
C LYS A 18 22.89 0.79 10.00
N GLU A 19 22.88 1.49 11.13
CA GLU A 19 21.86 1.38 12.16
C GLU A 19 20.61 2.23 11.88
N GLY A 20 20.63 3.05 10.82
CA GLY A 20 19.52 3.95 10.47
C GLY A 20 19.38 5.16 11.39
N GLU A 21 20.38 5.44 12.23
CA GLU A 21 20.40 6.59 13.15
C GLU A 21 20.94 7.87 12.50
N TRP A 22 21.57 7.74 11.32
CA TRP A 22 22.17 8.86 10.60
C TRP A 22 21.15 9.78 9.92
N ASP A 23 20.14 9.23 9.25
CA ASP A 23 19.19 9.98 8.41
C ASP A 23 18.00 10.52 9.21
N THR A 24 18.27 11.53 10.04
CA THR A 24 17.25 12.37 10.68
C THR A 24 16.90 13.57 9.80
N LYS A 25 15.72 14.16 10.00
CA LYS A 25 15.24 15.33 9.23
C LYS A 25 15.97 16.64 9.57
N GLU A 26 16.82 16.64 10.59
CA GLU A 26 17.54 17.83 11.05
C GLU A 26 18.97 17.88 10.52
N PHE A 27 19.46 19.09 10.25
CA PHE A 27 20.83 19.37 9.81
C PHE A 27 21.25 18.61 8.53
N THR A 28 20.30 18.34 7.62
CA THR A 28 20.53 17.60 6.38
C THR A 28 21.71 18.17 5.57
N GLU A 29 21.74 19.48 5.36
CA GLU A 29 22.83 20.16 4.62
C GLU A 29 24.19 19.94 5.28
N MET A 30 24.28 20.11 6.60
CA MET A 30 25.52 19.94 7.36
C MET A 30 26.01 18.48 7.36
N ARG A 31 25.08 17.53 7.36
CA ARG A 31 25.39 16.09 7.29
C ARG A 31 25.88 15.69 5.91
N GLU A 32 25.27 16.20 4.85
CA GLU A 32 25.76 16.01 3.49
C GLU A 32 27.15 16.61 3.30
N GLU A 33 27.41 17.81 3.82
CA GLU A 33 28.74 18.42 3.82
C GLU A 33 29.76 17.57 4.58
N LEU A 34 29.38 17.05 5.75
CA LEU A 34 30.24 16.18 6.54
C LEU A 34 30.59 14.88 5.80
N LEU A 35 29.63 14.25 5.12
CA LEU A 35 29.89 13.07 4.29
C LEU A 35 30.84 13.38 3.13
N LYS A 36 30.68 14.53 2.47
CA LYS A 36 31.58 14.99 1.40
C LYS A 36 33.00 15.20 1.94
N VAL A 37 33.16 15.89 3.06
CA VAL A 37 34.47 16.12 3.71
C VAL A 37 35.15 14.80 4.10
N LEU A 38 34.37 13.82 4.58
CA LEU A 38 34.90 12.53 5.00
C LEU A 38 35.09 11.55 3.83
N GLY A 39 34.62 11.88 2.63
CA GLY A 39 34.69 11.02 1.45
C GLY A 39 33.78 9.78 1.53
N ILE A 40 32.70 9.86 2.32
CA ILE A 40 31.74 8.77 2.48
C ILE A 40 30.68 8.91 1.40
N LYS A 41 30.56 7.90 0.53
CA LYS A 41 29.42 7.80 -0.39
C LYS A 41 28.22 7.26 0.38
N HIS A 42 27.20 8.09 0.53
CA HIS A 42 25.91 7.73 1.11
C HIS A 42 24.82 8.20 0.15
N ASN A 43 23.89 7.31 -0.19
CA ASN A 43 22.69 7.70 -0.91
C ASN A 43 21.55 7.75 0.11
N PRO A 44 21.05 8.94 0.49
CA PRO A 44 20.03 9.09 1.53
C PRO A 44 18.69 8.47 1.13
N ILE A 45 18.51 8.13 -0.14
CA ILE A 45 17.43 7.28 -0.64
C ILE A 45 17.81 5.83 -0.35
N ASP A 46 17.99 5.49 0.92
CA ASP A 46 18.06 4.09 1.34
C ASP A 46 16.62 3.58 1.50
N ASN A 47 16.02 3.31 0.34
CA ASN A 47 14.67 2.74 0.26
C ASN A 47 14.60 1.36 0.92
N GLU A 48 15.70 0.73 1.33
CA GLU A 48 15.70 -0.60 1.93
C GLU A 48 14.95 -0.62 3.28
N ALA A 49 15.12 0.42 4.11
CA ALA A 49 14.37 0.54 5.36
C ALA A 49 12.88 0.84 5.14
N ILE A 50 12.54 1.56 4.06
CA ILE A 50 11.16 1.82 3.64
C ILE A 50 10.54 0.53 3.09
N PHE A 51 11.26 -0.22 2.26
CA PHE A 51 10.83 -1.50 1.69
C PHE A 51 10.55 -2.55 2.78
N LYS A 52 11.44 -2.70 3.77
CA LYS A 52 11.20 -3.63 4.90
C LYS A 52 9.93 -3.27 5.69
N LYS A 53 9.71 -1.98 5.96
CA LYS A 53 8.48 -1.52 6.65
C LYS A 53 7.22 -1.69 5.79
N LEU A 54 7.33 -1.60 4.46
CA LEU A 54 6.24 -1.88 3.52
C LEU A 54 5.92 -3.38 3.48
N GLU A 55 6.94 -4.23 3.43
CA GLU A 55 6.80 -5.69 3.47
C GLU A 55 6.10 -6.14 4.76
N GLU A 56 6.49 -5.58 5.92
CA GLU A 56 5.82 -5.84 7.21
C GLU A 56 4.36 -5.35 7.28
N LEU A 57 3.94 -4.40 6.43
CA LEU A 57 2.57 -3.89 6.36
C LEU A 57 1.69 -4.69 5.40
N ASP A 58 2.26 -5.20 4.31
CA ASP A 58 1.55 -6.07 3.35
C ASP A 58 1.21 -7.42 4.01
N ASP A 59 2.14 -8.02 4.76
CA ASP A 59 1.92 -9.30 5.47
C ASP A 59 0.80 -9.22 6.53
N LYS A 60 0.56 -8.04 7.11
CA LYS A 60 -0.44 -7.86 8.19
C LYS A 60 -1.84 -7.50 7.70
N LYS A 61 -2.02 -7.14 6.42
CA LYS A 61 -3.32 -6.70 5.88
C LYS A 61 -4.04 -7.72 5.02
N LEU A 62 -3.34 -8.71 4.47
CA LEU A 62 -3.95 -9.59 3.47
C LEU A 62 -4.84 -10.68 4.06
N ASP A 63 -4.53 -11.17 5.27
CA ASP A 63 -5.24 -12.31 5.86
C ASP A 63 -6.60 -11.97 6.50
N ASN A 64 -6.95 -10.67 6.63
CA ASN A 64 -8.15 -10.23 7.35
C ASN A 64 -9.14 -9.39 6.51
N LEU A 65 -8.98 -9.30 5.19
CA LEU A 65 -10.02 -8.67 4.38
C LEU A 65 -11.20 -9.64 4.25
N PRO A 66 -12.44 -9.23 4.59
CA PRO A 66 -13.67 -10.01 4.34
C PRO A 66 -14.03 -9.94 2.84
N LEU A 67 -13.03 -10.03 1.96
CA LEU A 67 -13.19 -9.94 0.51
C LEU A 67 -14.04 -11.10 0.02
N GLU A 68 -13.83 -12.29 0.58
CA GLU A 68 -14.59 -13.49 0.26
C GLU A 68 -16.06 -13.37 0.71
N GLU A 69 -16.33 -12.75 1.86
CA GLU A 69 -17.71 -12.49 2.33
C GLU A 69 -18.41 -11.43 1.45
N LEU A 70 -17.68 -10.37 1.08
CA LEU A 70 -18.19 -9.32 0.22
C LEU A 70 -18.53 -9.87 -1.17
N GLU A 71 -17.64 -10.69 -1.73
CA GLU A 71 -17.78 -11.36 -3.02
C GLU A 71 -19.00 -12.29 -3.03
N LYS A 72 -19.15 -13.14 -2.00
CA LYS A 72 -20.34 -13.99 -1.80
C LYS A 72 -21.62 -13.16 -1.75
N SER A 73 -21.64 -12.07 -0.98
CA SER A 73 -22.84 -11.21 -0.90
C SER A 73 -23.17 -10.52 -2.22
N TYR A 74 -22.16 -10.19 -3.03
CA TYR A 74 -22.35 -9.55 -4.32
C TYR A 74 -22.98 -10.51 -5.34
N TYR A 75 -22.48 -11.74 -5.43
CA TYR A 75 -23.08 -12.77 -6.28
C TYR A 75 -24.53 -13.09 -5.89
N GLU A 76 -24.83 -13.16 -4.60
CA GLU A 76 -26.19 -13.43 -4.13
C GLU A 76 -27.17 -12.29 -4.48
N LYS A 77 -26.71 -11.04 -4.44
CA LYS A 77 -27.50 -9.87 -4.87
C LYS A 77 -27.76 -9.88 -6.37
N LEU A 78 -26.77 -10.26 -7.18
CA LEU A 78 -26.93 -10.34 -8.64
C LEU A 78 -27.97 -11.39 -9.04
N ASP A 79 -27.94 -12.57 -8.43
CA ASP A 79 -28.91 -13.65 -8.71
C ASP A 79 -30.35 -13.23 -8.35
N LYS A 80 -30.53 -12.52 -7.22
CA LYS A 80 -31.83 -11.97 -6.83
C LYS A 80 -32.34 -10.92 -7.83
N LEU A 81 -31.46 -10.05 -8.31
CA LEU A 81 -31.81 -9.01 -9.30
C LEU A 81 -32.27 -9.64 -10.62
N GLU A 82 -31.51 -10.62 -11.14
CA GLU A 82 -31.83 -11.30 -12.40
C GLU A 82 -33.20 -11.99 -12.34
N LYS A 83 -33.50 -12.67 -11.22
CA LYS A 83 -34.81 -13.31 -11.00
C LYS A 83 -35.95 -12.31 -11.02
N SER A 84 -35.81 -11.16 -10.37
CA SER A 84 -36.85 -10.13 -10.34
C SER A 84 -37.12 -9.52 -11.73
N GLU A 85 -36.07 -9.34 -12.54
CA GLU A 85 -36.21 -8.79 -13.89
C GLU A 85 -36.97 -9.77 -14.82
N LYS A 86 -36.63 -11.06 -14.74
CA LYS A 86 -37.34 -12.12 -15.49
C LYS A 86 -38.83 -12.17 -15.13
N LEU A 87 -39.17 -12.04 -13.84
CA LEU A 87 -40.56 -12.03 -13.37
C LEU A 87 -41.34 -10.84 -13.94
N GLY A 88 -40.75 -9.64 -13.92
CA GLY A 88 -41.39 -8.44 -14.46
C GLY A 88 -41.59 -8.49 -15.99
N LYS A 89 -40.71 -9.18 -16.73
CA LYS A 89 -40.90 -9.44 -18.16
C LYS A 89 -42.06 -10.41 -18.41
N LEU A 90 -42.20 -11.45 -17.58
CA LEU A 90 -43.27 -12.44 -17.69
C LEU A 90 -44.65 -11.84 -17.45
N GLU A 91 -44.79 -10.98 -16.44
CA GLU A 91 -46.06 -10.32 -16.11
C GLU A 91 -46.53 -9.39 -17.26
N LYS A 92 -45.58 -8.68 -17.89
CA LYS A 92 -45.88 -7.86 -19.08
C LYS A 92 -46.36 -8.71 -20.27
N LEU A 93 -45.76 -9.88 -20.48
CA LEU A 93 -46.19 -10.80 -21.54
C LEU A 93 -47.59 -11.37 -21.28
N ASP A 94 -47.89 -11.75 -20.04
CA ASP A 94 -49.21 -12.26 -19.65
C ASP A 94 -50.32 -11.22 -19.88
N LYS A 95 -50.04 -9.94 -19.56
CA LYS A 95 -50.98 -8.85 -19.81
C LYS A 95 -51.27 -8.65 -21.30
N LEU A 96 -50.22 -8.66 -22.15
CA LEU A 96 -50.38 -8.55 -23.61
C LEU A 96 -51.15 -9.75 -24.20
N LEU A 97 -50.90 -10.95 -23.69
CA LEU A 97 -51.62 -12.16 -24.10
C LEU A 97 -53.13 -12.04 -23.82
N LYS A 98 -53.49 -11.58 -22.61
CA LYS A 98 -54.88 -11.35 -22.22
C LYS A 98 -55.57 -10.31 -23.09
N GLU A 99 -54.89 -9.22 -23.43
CA GLU A 99 -55.42 -8.17 -24.32
C GLU A 99 -55.63 -8.67 -25.77
N MET A 100 -54.77 -9.58 -26.25
CA MET A 100 -54.95 -10.23 -27.55
C MET A 100 -56.12 -11.21 -27.56
N CYS A 101 -56.28 -12.01 -26.50
CA CYS A 101 -57.36 -12.99 -26.42
C CYS A 101 -58.75 -12.37 -26.17
N ALA A 102 -58.80 -11.12 -25.70
CA ALA A 102 -60.05 -10.39 -25.46
C ALA A 102 -60.53 -9.55 -26.67
N LYS A 103 -59.75 -9.51 -27.76
CA LYS A 103 -60.11 -8.89 -29.04
C LYS A 103 -60.58 -9.94 -30.04
#